data_AF-A0A0Q7QHB5-F1
#
_entry.id   AF-A0A0Q7QHB5-F1
#
_cell.length_a   1.000
_cell.length_b   1.000
_cell.length_c   1.000
_cell.angle_alpha   90.00
_cell.angle_beta   90.00
_cell.angle_gamma   90.00
#
_symmetry.space_group_name_H-M   'P 1'
#
loop_
_entity.id
_entity.type
_entity.pdbx_description
1 polymer ?
#
loop_
_entity_poly.entity_id
_entity_poly.type
_entity_poly.pdbx_seq_one_letter_code
_entity_poly.pdbx_strand_id
1 'polypeptide(L)'
;MTSIETLRAVHHPTRRRIMEYLGVHGPSQVTTLAGALDEQVGSISHHLRMLERVEIVERAPELSTDGRTSWWRTPPDNTITWSVDDFADNPADRMQAKAAEKLNVEFQIGKLAAWKRSKDRADAVWREAAFSSDTSTLASADELAELSGLLQETVRAWVASIDRTDGRERQPVFVFAHGFPTRP
;
A
#
# COMPACT_ATOMS: atom_id res chain seq x y z
N MET A 1 15.18 3.60 7.77
CA MET A 1 15.45 2.30 7.13
C MET A 1 14.42 1.30 7.63
N THR A 2 13.71 0.62 6.74
CA THR A 2 12.65 -0.33 7.11
C THR A 2 13.26 -1.57 7.75
N SER A 3 12.71 -2.05 8.87
CA SER A 3 13.20 -3.27 9.52
C SER A 3 12.66 -4.54 8.85
N ILE A 4 13.32 -5.68 9.07
CA ILE A 4 12.81 -6.97 8.54
C ILE A 4 11.50 -7.38 9.19
N GLU A 5 11.28 -7.00 10.45
CA GLU A 5 10.02 -7.19 11.16
C GLU A 5 8.89 -6.39 10.48
N THR A 6 9.18 -5.14 10.08
CA THR A 6 8.25 -4.30 9.33
C THR A 6 7.88 -4.97 8.00
N LEU A 7 8.85 -5.52 7.24
CA LEU A 7 8.56 -6.24 5.99
C LEU A 7 7.65 -7.45 6.20
N ARG A 8 7.93 -8.25 7.23
CA ARG A 8 7.08 -9.40 7.60
C ARG A 8 5.67 -8.97 8.01
N ALA A 9 5.55 -7.84 8.68
CA ALA A 9 4.25 -7.29 9.07
C ALA A 9 3.47 -6.85 7.82
N VAL A 10 4.08 -6.10 6.91
CA VAL A 10 3.34 -5.46 5.81
C VAL A 10 3.02 -6.42 4.66
N HIS A 11 3.83 -7.47 4.45
CA HIS A 11 3.63 -8.44 3.36
C HIS A 11 2.74 -9.64 3.71
N HIS A 12 2.12 -9.65 4.88
CA HIS A 12 1.10 -10.65 5.20
C HIS A 12 -0.25 -10.31 4.57
N PRO A 13 -0.97 -11.27 3.95
CA PRO A 13 -2.18 -11.00 3.18
C PRO A 13 -3.23 -10.15 3.91
N THR A 14 -3.68 -10.58 5.10
CA THR A 14 -4.72 -9.86 5.85
C THR A 14 -4.26 -8.48 6.32
N ARG A 15 -3.02 -8.34 6.80
CA ARG A 15 -2.45 -7.06 7.22
C ARG A 15 -2.35 -6.07 6.06
N ARG A 16 -2.00 -6.56 4.87
CA ARG A 16 -2.00 -5.76 3.65
C ARG A 16 -3.39 -5.24 3.30
N ARG A 17 -4.41 -6.09 3.34
CA ARG A 17 -5.81 -5.69 3.10
C ARG A 17 -6.28 -4.65 4.11
N ILE A 18 -5.88 -4.76 5.38
CA ILE A 18 -6.17 -3.76 6.43
C ILE A 18 -5.53 -2.41 6.10
N MET A 19 -4.23 -2.39 5.76
CA MET A 19 -3.53 -1.14 5.40
C MET A 19 -4.16 -0.46 4.19
N GLU A 20 -4.52 -1.22 3.17
CA GLU A 20 -5.18 -0.69 1.97
C GLU A 20 -6.55 -0.11 2.28
N TYR A 21 -7.35 -0.80 3.10
CA TYR A 21 -8.64 -0.28 3.53
C TYR A 21 -8.48 1.04 4.28
N LEU A 22 -7.57 1.10 5.27
CA LEU A 22 -7.33 2.32 6.05
C LEU A 22 -6.76 3.46 5.20
N GLY A 23 -5.86 3.17 4.25
CA GLY A 23 -5.32 4.17 3.34
C GLY A 23 -6.40 4.78 2.43
N VAL A 24 -7.32 3.95 1.94
CA VAL A 24 -8.41 4.39 1.05
C VAL A 24 -9.54 5.07 1.82
N HIS A 25 -10.04 4.44 2.88
CA HIS A 25 -11.24 4.87 3.59
C HIS A 25 -10.95 5.76 4.82
N GLY A 26 -9.68 5.89 5.21
CA GLY A 26 -9.29 6.65 6.39
C GLY A 26 -9.51 5.89 7.70
N PRO A 27 -9.50 6.61 8.85
CA PRO A 27 -9.68 6.01 10.16
C PRO A 27 -10.95 5.16 10.24
N SER A 28 -10.85 3.95 10.79
CA SER A 28 -11.96 2.98 10.80
C SER A 28 -12.01 2.16 12.08
N GLN A 29 -13.21 1.67 12.41
CA GLN A 29 -13.43 0.79 13.55
C GLN A 29 -13.03 -0.66 13.22
N VAL A 30 -12.65 -1.43 14.24
CA VAL A 30 -12.35 -2.86 14.11
C VAL A 30 -13.51 -3.64 13.47
N THR A 31 -14.76 -3.35 13.87
CA THR A 31 -15.97 -3.98 13.35
C THR A 31 -16.22 -3.64 11.87
N THR A 32 -15.99 -2.39 11.48
CA THR A 32 -16.05 -1.96 10.08
C THR A 32 -15.03 -2.71 9.23
N LEU A 33 -13.77 -2.78 9.69
CA LEU A 33 -12.71 -3.53 9.01
C LEU A 33 -13.04 -5.02 8.89
N ALA A 34 -13.57 -5.62 9.95
CA ALA A 34 -13.98 -7.03 9.96
C ALA A 34 -15.07 -7.32 8.92
N GLY A 35 -16.11 -6.48 8.86
CA GLY A 35 -17.17 -6.60 7.87
C GLY A 35 -16.69 -6.37 6.43
N ALA A 36 -15.87 -5.34 6.21
CA ALA A 36 -15.38 -5.00 4.87
C ALA A 36 -14.39 -6.02 4.30
N LEU A 37 -13.62 -6.69 5.17
CA LEU A 37 -12.60 -7.65 4.77
C LEU A 37 -13.06 -9.11 4.87
N ASP A 38 -14.32 -9.35 5.29
CA ASP A 38 -14.87 -10.68 5.52
C ASP A 38 -13.99 -11.51 6.47
N GLU A 39 -13.64 -10.91 7.61
CA GLU A 39 -12.70 -11.46 8.60
C GLU A 39 -13.31 -11.39 10.00
N GLN A 40 -12.88 -12.27 10.90
CA GLN A 40 -13.34 -12.23 12.29
C GLN A 40 -12.79 -11.01 13.03
N VAL A 41 -13.60 -10.38 13.88
CA VAL A 41 -13.21 -9.22 14.72
C VAL A 41 -11.93 -9.49 15.53
N GLY A 42 -11.80 -10.70 16.08
CA GLY A 42 -10.60 -11.13 16.81
C GLY A 42 -9.34 -11.19 15.93
N SER A 43 -9.48 -11.65 14.67
CA SER A 43 -8.40 -11.69 13.67
C SER A 43 -7.92 -10.28 13.32
N ILE A 44 -8.86 -9.38 12.99
CA ILE A 44 -8.55 -7.97 12.71
C ILE A 44 -7.84 -7.32 13.90
N SER A 45 -8.36 -7.51 15.12
CA SER A 45 -7.74 -6.96 16.34
C SER A 45 -6.33 -7.48 16.59
N HIS A 46 -6.06 -8.74 16.25
CA HIS A 46 -4.72 -9.31 16.33
C HIS A 46 -3.78 -8.68 15.30
N HIS A 47 -4.22 -8.57 14.05
CA HIS A 47 -3.44 -8.01 12.96
C HIS A 47 -3.14 -6.51 13.12
N LEU A 48 -4.09 -5.73 13.60
CA LEU A 48 -3.90 -4.30 13.92
C LEU A 48 -2.81 -4.12 14.97
N ARG A 49 -2.81 -4.92 16.05
CA ARG A 49 -1.74 -4.89 17.06
C ARG A 49 -0.37 -5.27 16.51
N MET A 50 -0.31 -6.21 15.55
CA MET A 50 0.97 -6.53 14.90
C MET A 50 1.48 -5.37 14.05
N LEU A 51 0.60 -4.67 13.34
CA LEU A 51 0.94 -3.49 12.56
C LEU A 51 1.30 -2.29 13.44
N GLU A 52 0.65 -2.14 14.59
CA GLU A 52 0.93 -1.09 15.59
C GLU A 52 2.35 -1.20 16.14
N ARG A 53 2.83 -2.42 16.42
CA ARG A 53 4.19 -2.65 16.94
C ARG A 53 5.30 -2.16 16.01
N VAL A 54 5.03 -2.14 14.71
CA VAL A 54 5.97 -1.67 13.68
C VAL A 54 5.55 -0.30 13.14
N GLU A 55 4.68 0.41 13.86
CA GLU A 55 4.26 1.80 13.61
C GLU A 55 3.58 2.02 12.24
N ILE A 56 3.02 0.95 11.66
CA ILE A 56 2.35 1.02 10.35
C ILE A 56 0.89 1.48 10.46
N VAL A 57 0.27 1.20 11.59
CA VAL A 57 -1.06 1.71 11.96
C VAL A 57 -1.01 2.18 13.40
N GLU A 58 -1.89 3.09 13.75
CA GLU A 58 -2.02 3.61 15.11
C GLU A 58 -3.47 3.69 15.53
N ARG A 59 -3.71 3.72 16.84
CA ARG A 59 -5.03 3.98 17.39
C ARG A 59 -5.40 5.44 17.21
N ALA A 60 -6.68 5.69 16.97
CA ALA A 60 -7.26 7.04 16.90
C ALA A 60 -8.34 7.21 17.99
N PRO A 61 -7.98 7.14 19.30
CA PRO A 61 -8.94 7.16 20.40
C PRO A 61 -9.80 8.43 20.42
N GLU A 62 -9.31 9.54 19.88
CA GLU A 62 -10.02 10.81 19.76
C GLU A 62 -11.30 10.73 18.91
N LEU A 63 -11.43 9.70 18.07
CA LEU A 63 -12.64 9.45 17.27
C LEU A 63 -13.69 8.62 18.01
N SER A 64 -13.36 8.08 19.18
CA SER A 64 -14.28 7.28 19.97
C SER A 64 -15.21 8.17 20.78
N THR A 65 -16.52 8.00 20.61
CA THR A 65 -17.55 8.75 21.35
C THR A 65 -18.04 8.00 22.61
N ASP A 66 -17.77 6.70 22.70
CA ASP A 66 -18.26 5.81 23.77
C ASP A 66 -17.13 5.22 24.65
N GLY A 67 -15.87 5.51 24.32
CA GLY A 67 -14.68 5.00 25.01
C GLY A 67 -14.43 3.50 24.88
N ARG A 68 -15.33 2.77 24.21
CA ARG A 68 -15.28 1.31 24.05
C ARG A 68 -14.85 0.90 22.64
N THR A 69 -15.24 1.70 21.66
CA THR A 69 -14.97 1.42 20.25
C THR A 69 -13.54 1.82 19.90
N SER A 70 -12.75 0.85 19.44
CA SER A 70 -11.37 1.08 19.01
C SER A 70 -11.33 1.53 17.56
N TRP A 71 -10.86 2.75 17.35
CA TRP A 71 -10.58 3.33 16.04
C TRP A 71 -9.10 3.21 15.70
N TRP A 72 -8.82 3.00 14.43
CA TRP A 72 -7.48 2.80 13.89
C TRP A 72 -7.28 3.59 12.62
N ARG A 73 -6.07 4.08 12.38
CA ARG A 73 -5.69 4.80 11.17
C ARG A 73 -4.27 4.46 10.74
N THR A 74 -3.94 4.76 9.49
CA THR A 74 -2.54 4.87 9.06
C THR A 74 -1.99 6.23 9.49
N PRO A 75 -0.73 6.32 9.95
CA PRO A 75 -0.08 7.60 10.21
C PRO A 75 -0.05 8.47 8.94
N PRO A 76 -0.04 9.81 9.08
CA PRO A 76 0.23 10.73 7.97
C PRO A 76 1.55 10.36 7.28
N ASP A 77 1.61 10.45 5.95
CA ASP A 77 2.82 10.19 5.14
C ASP A 77 3.46 8.80 5.28
N ASN A 78 2.70 7.78 5.71
CA ASN A 78 3.23 6.42 5.90
C ASN A 78 3.51 5.68 4.57
N THR A 79 4.58 6.06 3.88
CA THR A 79 5.10 5.39 2.68
C THR A 79 6.27 4.48 3.06
N ILE A 80 6.16 3.20 2.75
CA ILE A 80 7.24 2.24 2.99
C ILE A 80 8.05 2.10 1.71
N THR A 81 9.30 2.58 1.72
CA THR A 81 10.28 2.40 0.65
C THR A 81 11.44 1.57 1.16
N TRP A 82 11.80 0.52 0.43
CA TRP A 82 12.87 -0.40 0.81
C TRP A 82 13.42 -1.13 -0.41
N SER A 83 14.63 -1.69 -0.28
CA SER A 83 15.25 -2.59 -1.25
C SER A 83 15.75 -3.87 -0.58
N VAL A 84 15.93 -4.96 -1.33
CA VAL A 84 16.56 -6.18 -0.78
C VAL A 84 17.99 -5.90 -0.29
N ASP A 85 18.67 -4.93 -0.90
CA ASP A 85 20.05 -4.59 -0.58
C ASP A 85 20.17 -3.77 0.71
N ASP A 86 19.07 -3.18 1.22
CA ASP A 86 19.02 -2.59 2.57
C ASP A 86 19.26 -3.63 3.68
N PHE A 87 19.17 -4.94 3.34
CA PHE A 87 19.37 -6.07 4.25
C PHE A 87 20.62 -6.89 3.89
N ALA A 88 21.54 -6.35 3.10
CA ALA A 88 22.71 -7.08 2.61
C ALA A 88 23.63 -7.60 3.73
N ASP A 89 23.67 -6.93 4.87
CA ASP A 89 24.56 -7.25 6.00
C ASP A 89 24.18 -8.54 6.76
N ASN A 90 22.94 -9.03 6.59
CA ASN A 90 22.47 -10.27 7.22
C ASN A 90 21.86 -11.22 6.18
N PRO A 91 22.49 -12.37 5.89
CA PRO A 91 21.97 -13.33 4.92
C PRO A 91 20.54 -13.81 5.17
N ALA A 92 20.15 -13.99 6.44
CA ALA A 92 18.80 -14.44 6.80
C ALA A 92 17.75 -13.35 6.54
N ASP A 93 18.07 -12.09 6.85
CA ASP A 93 17.19 -10.95 6.61
C ASP A 93 17.09 -10.68 5.11
N ARG A 94 18.20 -10.76 4.38
CA ARG A 94 18.20 -10.66 2.91
C ARG A 94 17.33 -11.72 2.25
N MET A 95 17.39 -12.96 2.72
CA MET A 95 16.52 -14.04 2.21
C MET A 95 15.04 -13.73 2.45
N GLN A 96 14.71 -13.22 3.63
CA GLN A 96 13.33 -12.81 3.96
C GLN A 96 12.88 -11.59 3.13
N ALA A 97 13.75 -10.61 2.90
CA ALA A 97 13.48 -9.47 2.04
C ALA A 97 13.20 -9.89 0.60
N LYS A 98 13.95 -10.86 0.04
CA LYS A 98 13.66 -11.45 -1.27
C LYS A 98 12.28 -12.13 -1.33
N ALA A 99 11.91 -12.86 -0.27
CA ALA A 99 10.59 -13.48 -0.21
C ALA A 99 9.47 -12.43 -0.14
N ALA A 100 9.68 -11.36 0.63
CA ALA A 100 8.77 -10.22 0.71
C ALA A 100 8.63 -9.49 -0.65
N GLU A 101 9.73 -9.32 -1.38
CA GLU A 101 9.75 -8.69 -2.71
C GLU A 101 8.91 -9.51 -3.69
N LYS A 102 9.12 -10.83 -3.71
CA LYS A 102 8.31 -11.75 -4.54
C LYS A 102 6.82 -11.63 -4.24
N LEU A 103 6.44 -11.69 -2.96
CA LEU A 103 5.04 -11.52 -2.54
C LEU A 103 4.49 -10.14 -2.93
N ASN A 104 5.34 -9.11 -2.93
CA ASN A 104 4.94 -7.78 -3.36
C ASN A 104 4.60 -7.72 -4.85
N VAL A 105 5.46 -8.29 -5.69
CA VAL A 105 5.28 -8.35 -7.14
C VAL A 105 4.06 -9.21 -7.50
N GLU A 106 3.91 -10.39 -6.88
CA GLU A 106 2.75 -11.26 -7.10
C GLU A 106 1.43 -10.54 -6.79
N PHE A 107 1.40 -9.78 -5.70
CA PHE A 107 0.25 -8.97 -5.34
C PHE A 107 -0.05 -7.87 -6.36
N GLN A 108 0.97 -7.12 -6.79
CA GLN A 108 0.84 -6.03 -7.77
C GLN A 108 0.30 -6.56 -9.11
N ILE A 109 0.88 -7.64 -9.62
CA ILE A 109 0.44 -8.32 -10.84
C ILE A 109 -0.99 -8.88 -10.65
N GLY A 110 -1.29 -9.44 -9.48
CA GLY A 110 -2.63 -9.93 -9.14
C GLY A 110 -3.71 -8.84 -9.25
N LYS A 111 -3.44 -7.63 -8.74
CA LYS A 111 -4.34 -6.47 -8.86
C LYS A 111 -4.50 -6.01 -10.30
N LEU A 112 -3.40 -5.90 -11.05
CA LEU A 112 -3.44 -5.54 -12.46
C LEU A 112 -4.26 -6.57 -13.26
N ALA A 113 -4.02 -7.86 -13.04
CA ALA A 113 -4.76 -8.93 -13.71
C ALA A 113 -6.26 -8.92 -13.35
N ALA A 114 -6.59 -8.63 -12.08
CA ALA A 114 -7.98 -8.47 -11.65
C ALA A 114 -8.67 -7.31 -12.38
N TRP A 115 -8.02 -6.14 -12.46
CA TRP A 115 -8.50 -5.00 -13.23
C TRP A 115 -8.69 -5.36 -14.72
N LYS A 116 -7.70 -5.99 -15.35
CA LYS A 116 -7.81 -6.40 -16.77
C LYS A 116 -8.99 -7.35 -17.03
N ARG A 117 -9.33 -8.22 -16.07
CA ARG A 117 -10.52 -9.11 -16.18
C ARG A 117 -11.85 -8.39 -16.01
N SER A 118 -11.91 -7.32 -15.21
CA SER A 118 -13.15 -6.60 -14.91
C SER A 118 -13.34 -5.31 -15.70
N LYS A 119 -12.30 -4.82 -16.41
CA LYS A 119 -12.27 -3.51 -17.10
C LYS A 119 -13.51 -3.26 -17.96
N ASP A 120 -13.96 -4.23 -18.74
CA ASP A 120 -15.09 -4.04 -19.67
C ASP A 120 -16.43 -3.80 -18.96
N ARG A 121 -16.52 -4.16 -17.67
CA ARG A 121 -17.69 -3.92 -16.80
C ARG A 121 -17.61 -2.60 -16.05
N ALA A 122 -16.47 -1.91 -16.06
CA ALA A 122 -16.32 -0.60 -15.43
C ALA A 122 -16.95 0.50 -16.31
N ASP A 123 -17.41 1.58 -15.70
CA ASP A 123 -17.97 2.72 -16.42
C ASP A 123 -16.95 3.36 -17.37
N ALA A 124 -17.46 3.93 -18.46
CA ALA A 124 -16.62 4.50 -19.53
C ALA A 124 -15.60 5.51 -19.00
N VAL A 125 -16.02 6.39 -18.08
CA VAL A 125 -15.16 7.41 -17.46
C VAL A 125 -13.93 6.80 -16.76
N TRP A 126 -14.08 5.64 -16.10
CA TRP A 126 -12.98 4.94 -15.43
C TRP A 126 -12.09 4.18 -16.41
N ARG A 127 -12.69 3.62 -17.49
CA ARG A 127 -11.91 2.96 -18.55
C ARG A 127 -11.04 3.94 -19.33
N GLU A 128 -11.53 5.17 -19.53
CA GLU A 128 -10.84 6.27 -20.21
C GLU A 128 -9.75 6.89 -19.33
N ALA A 129 -10.02 7.06 -18.04
CA ALA A 129 -9.03 7.59 -17.08
C ALA A 129 -7.90 6.59 -16.76
N ALA A 130 -8.17 5.29 -16.82
CA ALA A 130 -7.17 4.26 -16.55
C ALA A 130 -6.10 4.24 -17.65
N PHE A 131 -4.82 4.32 -17.26
CA PHE A 131 -3.69 4.37 -18.17
C PHE A 131 -2.80 3.13 -18.08
N SER A 132 -1.99 2.93 -19.13
CA SER A 132 -0.87 1.99 -19.17
C SER A 132 0.25 2.73 -19.89
N SER A 133 1.44 2.79 -19.30
CA SER A 133 2.59 3.48 -19.88
C SER A 133 3.81 2.59 -19.74
N ASP A 134 4.55 2.47 -20.83
CA ASP A 134 5.82 1.74 -20.89
C ASP A 134 6.87 2.71 -21.46
N THR A 135 7.99 2.84 -20.77
CA THR A 135 9.10 3.72 -21.17
C THR A 135 10.38 2.91 -21.11
N SER A 136 11.24 3.03 -22.12
CA SER A 136 12.55 2.41 -22.15
C SER A 136 13.54 3.39 -22.76
N THR A 137 14.62 3.66 -22.03
CA THR A 137 15.69 4.58 -22.43
C THR A 137 16.99 4.18 -21.74
N LEU A 138 18.10 4.77 -22.18
CA LEU A 138 19.36 4.73 -21.43
C LEU A 138 19.28 5.73 -20.26
N ALA A 139 19.75 5.30 -19.09
CA ALA A 139 19.86 6.12 -17.90
C ALA A 139 21.02 5.60 -17.02
N SER A 140 21.68 6.52 -16.32
CA SER A 140 22.60 6.22 -15.22
C SER A 140 21.85 5.84 -13.94
N ALA A 141 22.57 5.35 -12.93
CA ALA A 141 21.98 5.04 -11.62
C ALA A 141 21.41 6.29 -10.93
N ASP A 142 22.10 7.43 -11.05
CA ASP A 142 21.66 8.70 -10.46
C ASP A 142 20.38 9.22 -11.13
N GLU A 143 20.30 9.16 -12.46
CA GLU A 143 19.09 9.54 -13.21
C GLU A 143 17.90 8.60 -12.90
N LEU A 144 18.16 7.30 -12.68
CA LEU A 144 17.12 6.36 -12.25
C LEU A 144 16.64 6.66 -10.82
N ALA A 145 17.55 7.03 -9.91
CA ALA A 145 17.20 7.43 -8.55
C ALA A 145 16.40 8.75 -8.55
N GLU A 146 16.77 9.71 -9.40
CA GLU A 146 16.02 10.95 -9.62
C GLU A 146 14.58 10.66 -10.08
N LEU A 147 14.40 9.80 -11.09
CA LEU A 147 13.07 9.38 -11.55
C LEU A 147 12.24 8.76 -10.42
N SER A 148 12.85 7.90 -9.59
CA SER A 148 12.18 7.33 -8.42
C SER A 148 11.69 8.42 -7.46
N GLY A 149 12.53 9.42 -7.17
CA GLY A 149 12.16 10.57 -6.33
C GLY A 149 11.00 11.38 -6.91
N LEU A 150 11.07 11.72 -8.20
CA LEU A 150 10.03 12.47 -8.90
C LEU A 150 8.68 11.73 -8.91
N LEU A 151 8.70 10.41 -9.13
CA LEU A 151 7.49 9.58 -9.08
C LEU A 151 6.86 9.56 -7.68
N GLN A 152 7.67 9.41 -6.64
CA GLN A 152 7.19 9.44 -5.25
C GLN A 152 6.60 10.80 -4.87
N GLU A 153 7.26 11.89 -5.23
CA GLU A 153 6.77 13.24 -4.99
C GLU A 153 5.44 13.50 -5.72
N THR A 154 5.37 13.12 -7.01
CA THR A 154 4.17 13.26 -7.83
C THR A 154 2.97 12.52 -7.22
N VAL A 155 3.16 11.26 -6.80
CA VAL A 155 2.09 10.47 -6.17
C VAL A 155 1.67 11.09 -4.84
N ARG A 156 2.62 11.53 -4.01
CA ARG A 156 2.33 12.18 -2.72
C ARG A 156 1.52 13.46 -2.91
N ALA A 157 1.94 14.32 -3.83
CA ALA A 157 1.24 15.56 -4.16
C ALA A 157 -0.17 15.28 -4.71
N TRP A 158 -0.32 14.29 -5.58
CA TRP A 158 -1.63 13.87 -6.08
C TRP A 158 -2.56 13.40 -4.96
N VAL A 159 -2.10 12.51 -4.06
CA VAL A 159 -2.89 12.04 -2.92
C VAL A 159 -3.31 13.19 -2.01
N ALA A 160 -2.38 14.11 -1.70
CA ALA A 160 -2.66 15.28 -0.85
C ALA A 160 -3.67 16.26 -1.48
N SER A 161 -3.77 16.29 -2.81
CA SER A 161 -4.72 17.14 -3.53
C SER A 161 -6.18 16.63 -3.49
N ILE A 162 -6.40 15.38 -3.03
CA ILE A 162 -7.74 14.77 -3.01
C ILE A 162 -8.52 15.25 -1.78
N ASP A 163 -9.42 16.20 -1.98
CA ASP A 163 -10.40 16.60 -0.96
C ASP A 163 -11.46 15.51 -0.77
N ARG A 164 -11.39 14.78 0.34
CA ARG A 164 -12.35 13.70 0.67
C ARG A 164 -13.72 14.19 1.13
N THR A 165 -13.93 15.51 1.23
CA THR A 165 -15.15 16.13 1.77
C THR A 165 -16.03 16.80 0.71
N ASP A 166 -15.58 16.85 -0.55
CA ASP A 166 -16.26 17.54 -1.66
C ASP A 166 -17.49 16.82 -2.26
N GLY A 167 -17.89 15.69 -1.65
CA GLY A 167 -19.06 14.91 -2.08
C GLY A 167 -18.91 14.16 -3.41
N ARG A 168 -17.73 14.17 -4.05
CA ARG A 168 -17.53 13.43 -5.31
C ARG A 168 -17.46 11.92 -5.07
N GLU A 169 -18.07 11.17 -5.98
CA GLU A 169 -17.94 9.72 -6.03
C GLU A 169 -16.50 9.32 -6.40
N ARG A 170 -15.91 8.40 -5.63
CA ARG A 170 -14.52 7.94 -5.80
C ARG A 170 -14.46 6.42 -5.72
N GLN A 171 -13.60 5.84 -6.53
CA GLN A 171 -13.26 4.42 -6.48
C GLN A 171 -11.85 4.23 -5.90
N PRO A 172 -11.57 3.12 -5.20
CA PRO A 172 -10.20 2.78 -4.81
C PRO A 172 -9.32 2.62 -6.06
N VAL A 173 -8.25 3.44 -6.16
CA VAL A 173 -7.28 3.38 -7.27
C VAL A 173 -5.97 2.79 -6.76
N PHE A 174 -5.43 1.82 -7.50
CA PHE A 174 -4.12 1.22 -7.23
C PHE A 174 -3.13 1.63 -8.31
N VAL A 175 -2.05 2.30 -7.91
CA VAL A 175 -0.94 2.71 -8.78
C VAL A 175 0.35 2.10 -8.23
N PHE A 176 1.15 1.52 -9.11
CA PHE A 176 2.50 1.05 -8.78
C PHE A 176 3.42 1.30 -9.97
N ALA A 177 4.70 1.54 -9.70
CA ALA A 177 5.73 1.72 -10.71
C ALA A 177 7.01 1.03 -10.25
N HIS A 178 7.76 0.47 -11.19
CA HIS A 178 9.11 -0.04 -10.98
C HIS A 178 10.00 0.52 -12.08
N GLY A 179 11.17 1.03 -11.71
CA GLY A 179 12.25 1.33 -12.63
C GLY A 179 13.39 0.37 -12.35
N PHE A 180 13.85 -0.37 -13.36
CA PHE A 180 14.99 -1.28 -13.23
C PHE A 180 15.76 -1.35 -14.55
N PRO A 181 17.09 -1.53 -14.51
CA PRO A 181 17.86 -1.79 -15.72
C PRO A 181 17.39 -3.06 -16.41
N THR A 182 17.24 -3.04 -17.73
CA THR A 182 16.85 -4.21 -18.53
C THR A 182 17.91 -4.50 -19.59
N ARG A 183 17.94 -5.74 -20.08
CA ARG A 183 18.61 -6.09 -21.34
C ARG A 183 17.52 -6.40 -22.37
N PRO A 184 17.75 -6.16 -23.68
CA PRO A 184 16.81 -6.52 -24.73
C PRO A 184 16.39 -8.00 -24.68
#